data_AF-A0A950EWV5-F1
#
_entry.id   AF-A0A950EWV5-F1
#
_cell.length_a   1.000
_cell.length_b   1.000
_cell.length_c   1.000
_cell.angle_alpha   90.00
_cell.angle_beta   90.00
_cell.angle_gamma   90.00
#
_symmetry.space_group_name_H-M   'P 1'
#
loop_
_entity.id
_entity.type
_entity.pdbx_description
1 polymer ?
#
loop_
_entity_poly.entity_id
_entity_poly.type
_entity_poly.pdbx_seq_one_letter_code
_entity_poly.pdbx_strand_id
1 'polypeptide(L)'
;AAHYRLQVPAGGEIILRLRLVFEEQVPDQLFGEVFERILSERIHEVDEFYSARLPYYVEQSAAQRHVARQAYAGLLWSKQFYHYAVRDWLAGDPEQPTPPDARRYGRNRDWPHLFNRDVISMPDKWEYPWYAAWDLAFHMVAMARVDPEFAKGQLDLFLREWYMHPNGQVPAYEWDLSDVNPPVHAWACWRVYKITGPHGRRDRQFLARTFTKLLLNFTWWVNRKDERGGHLFSGGFLGLDNIGVFDRSKPLPDGGHLEQADGTAWMASYCATMLSMALELAQEDPTYEDIASKFFEHFVGIADAMNCLGGCGLWNEADGFYYDQLMVDGRTLPLQIRSMVGIIPLFAVEVLEDEVIGRLPGFRKRLEWFLTHRSDLARYISYMQTMHDGGSHGHRLLAIPSRERLQRVLRYLLDENEFLSPYGVRALSRVYKDRPYVVRLCGQEQRVEYVPGESDSGLFGGNSNWRGPIWVPVNYLLIEALERYHHFYGDDLLVECPTGSGRMMNLQQVAREISRRLTSIFLPGTDGRRPCHGDDRRYADDPHWRDLVLFHEYFHGDDGRGVGASHQTGWTALIARLFENAPCTAWSSRVFGDELSSPRDVRGEASEPAASRQTIERGPLPALAQRG
;
A
#
# COMPACT_ATOMS: atom_id res chain seq x y z
N ALA A 1 -37.57 -9.25 5.21
CA ALA A 1 -36.44 -10.01 4.60
C ALA A 1 -36.96 -11.36 4.13
N ALA A 2 -36.45 -11.89 3.02
CA ALA A 2 -36.73 -13.26 2.61
C ALA A 2 -35.99 -14.21 3.58
N HIS A 3 -36.73 -14.96 4.40
CA HIS A 3 -36.18 -15.90 5.38
C HIS A 3 -36.70 -17.31 5.05
N TYR A 4 -35.78 -18.20 4.68
CA TYR A 4 -36.09 -19.59 4.33
C TYR A 4 -35.47 -20.51 5.38
N ARG A 5 -36.30 -21.38 5.99
CA ARG A 5 -35.83 -22.43 6.90
C ARG A 5 -35.79 -23.75 6.12
N LEU A 6 -34.58 -24.28 5.91
CA LEU A 6 -34.35 -25.50 5.15
C LEU A 6 -33.70 -26.56 6.03
N GLN A 7 -34.03 -27.83 5.80
CA GLN A 7 -33.34 -28.98 6.39
C GLN A 7 -32.56 -29.69 5.29
N VAL A 8 -31.25 -29.47 5.23
CA VAL A 8 -30.37 -30.12 4.25
C VAL A 8 -29.90 -31.47 4.84
N PRO A 9 -30.25 -32.62 4.23
CA PRO A 9 -29.78 -33.91 4.72
C PRO A 9 -28.26 -34.04 4.50
N ALA A 10 -27.59 -34.90 5.27
CA ALA A 10 -26.15 -35.13 5.11
C ALA A 10 -25.81 -35.62 3.70
N GLY A 11 -24.88 -34.95 3.03
CA GLY A 11 -24.53 -35.21 1.62
C GLY A 11 -25.60 -34.79 0.60
N GLY A 12 -26.71 -34.17 1.04
CA GLY A 12 -27.75 -33.64 0.18
C GLY A 12 -27.54 -32.17 -0.19
N GLU A 13 -28.32 -31.72 -1.18
CA GLU A 13 -28.29 -30.36 -1.70
C GLU A 13 -29.72 -29.80 -1.73
N ILE A 14 -29.87 -28.51 -1.40
CA ILE A 14 -31.08 -27.74 -1.64
C ILE A 14 -30.69 -26.46 -2.39
N ILE A 15 -31.33 -26.21 -3.53
CA ILE A 15 -31.08 -25.03 -4.36
C ILE A 15 -32.25 -24.06 -4.22
N LEU A 16 -31.98 -22.84 -3.73
CA LEU A 16 -32.92 -21.73 -3.76
C LEU A 16 -32.59 -20.82 -4.95
N ARG A 17 -33.52 -20.70 -5.90
CA ARG A 17 -33.43 -19.72 -6.99
C ARG A 17 -34.18 -18.45 -6.58
N LEU A 18 -33.49 -17.31 -6.60
CA LEU A 18 -34.05 -16.01 -6.28
C LEU A 18 -33.83 -15.07 -7.47
N ARG A 19 -34.82 -14.24 -7.78
CA ARG A 19 -34.74 -13.24 -8.85
C ARG A 19 -35.35 -11.94 -8.35
N LEU A 20 -34.55 -10.88 -8.32
CA LEU A 20 -35.03 -9.53 -8.08
C LEU A 20 -35.49 -8.94 -9.42
N VAL A 21 -36.71 -8.42 -9.45
CA VAL A 21 -37.31 -7.76 -10.62
C VAL A 21 -38.05 -6.53 -10.16
N PHE A 22 -38.12 -5.51 -11.01
CA PHE A 22 -39.09 -4.44 -10.83
C PHE A 22 -40.51 -5.01 -11.01
N GLU A 23 -41.47 -4.51 -10.23
CA GLU A 23 -42.86 -4.98 -10.25
C GLU A 23 -43.47 -4.89 -11.66
N GLU A 24 -43.11 -3.85 -12.41
CA GLU A 24 -43.54 -3.63 -13.79
C GLU A 24 -42.85 -4.54 -14.82
N GLN A 25 -41.78 -5.24 -14.43
CA GLN A 25 -40.93 -6.06 -15.30
C GLN A 25 -40.95 -7.54 -14.90
N VAL A 26 -41.97 -7.96 -14.15
CA VAL A 26 -42.13 -9.37 -13.77
C VAL A 26 -42.35 -10.18 -15.06
N PRO A 27 -41.45 -11.12 -15.40
CA PRO A 27 -41.61 -11.96 -16.57
C PRO A 27 -42.74 -12.98 -16.35
N ASP A 28 -43.41 -13.39 -17.43
CA ASP A 28 -44.44 -14.44 -17.40
C ASP A 28 -43.94 -15.75 -16.76
N GLN A 29 -42.64 -16.04 -16.95
CA GLN A 29 -41.95 -17.14 -16.30
C GLN A 29 -40.75 -16.63 -15.48
N LEU A 30 -40.86 -16.71 -14.15
CA LEU A 30 -39.81 -16.26 -13.20
C LEU A 30 -38.51 -17.07 -13.34
N PHE A 31 -38.63 -18.39 -13.45
CA PHE A 31 -37.52 -19.35 -13.55
C PHE A 31 -37.75 -20.27 -14.77
N GLY A 32 -36.72 -20.41 -15.61
CA GLY A 32 -36.78 -21.14 -16.87
C GLY A 32 -35.56 -20.83 -17.75
N GLU A 33 -35.65 -21.11 -19.04
CA GLU A 33 -34.52 -20.95 -19.98
C GLU A 33 -33.92 -19.54 -19.96
N VAL A 34 -34.75 -18.50 -19.87
CA VAL A 34 -34.27 -17.11 -19.81
C VAL A 34 -33.46 -16.85 -18.53
N PHE A 35 -33.89 -17.40 -17.39
CA PHE A 35 -33.16 -17.26 -16.13
C PHE A 35 -31.80 -17.96 -16.20
N GLU A 36 -31.77 -19.22 -16.65
CA GLU A 36 -30.54 -20.01 -16.76
C GLU A 36 -29.57 -19.43 -17.80
N ARG A 37 -30.10 -18.89 -18.92
CA ARG A 37 -29.32 -18.16 -19.91
C ARG A 37 -28.69 -16.91 -19.31
N ILE A 38 -29.45 -16.07 -18.59
CA ILE A 38 -28.91 -14.87 -17.94
C ILE A 38 -27.80 -15.24 -16.96
N LEU A 39 -28.00 -16.27 -16.13
CA LEU A 39 -26.99 -16.70 -15.18
C LEU A 39 -25.72 -17.19 -15.89
N SER A 40 -25.87 -17.99 -16.95
CA SER A 40 -24.74 -18.47 -17.77
C SER A 40 -24.00 -17.32 -18.47
N GLU A 41 -24.73 -16.35 -19.03
CA GLU A 41 -24.16 -15.14 -19.63
C GLU A 41 -23.38 -14.32 -18.59
N ARG A 42 -23.93 -14.12 -17.37
CA ARG A 42 -23.21 -13.39 -16.31
C ARG A 42 -21.93 -14.12 -15.88
N ILE A 43 -21.94 -15.46 -15.82
CA ILE A 43 -20.73 -16.25 -15.53
C ILE A 43 -19.68 -16.02 -16.63
N HIS A 44 -20.07 -16.11 -17.90
CA HIS A 44 -19.18 -15.90 -19.03
C HIS A 44 -18.59 -14.49 -19.07
N GLU A 45 -19.42 -13.46 -18.88
CA GLU A 45 -18.95 -12.06 -18.81
C GLU A 45 -17.94 -11.85 -17.69
N VAL A 46 -18.13 -12.50 -16.53
CA VAL A 46 -17.16 -12.41 -15.42
C VAL A 46 -15.84 -13.10 -15.80
N ASP A 47 -15.89 -14.24 -16.49
CA ASP A 47 -14.69 -14.91 -16.98
C ASP A 47 -13.93 -14.04 -17.99
N GLU A 48 -14.63 -13.42 -18.95
CA GLU A 48 -14.05 -12.46 -19.90
C GLU A 48 -13.46 -11.24 -19.19
N PHE A 49 -14.17 -10.69 -18.20
CA PHE A 49 -13.75 -9.53 -17.43
C PHE A 49 -12.40 -9.75 -16.73
N TYR A 50 -12.22 -10.90 -16.08
CA TYR A 50 -10.96 -11.24 -15.41
C TYR A 50 -9.86 -11.61 -16.40
N SER A 51 -10.18 -12.37 -17.45
CA SER A 51 -9.22 -12.73 -18.50
C SER A 51 -8.60 -11.49 -19.16
N ALA A 52 -9.38 -10.43 -19.34
CA ALA A 52 -8.90 -9.16 -19.91
C ALA A 52 -8.02 -8.33 -18.95
N ARG A 53 -8.02 -8.64 -17.64
CA ARG A 53 -7.32 -7.87 -16.60
C ARG A 53 -6.09 -8.57 -16.06
N LEU A 54 -6.09 -9.89 -16.04
CA LEU A 54 -4.96 -10.69 -15.59
C LEU A 54 -3.89 -10.75 -16.70
N PRO A 55 -2.60 -10.59 -16.36
CA PRO A 55 -1.52 -10.80 -17.31
C PRO A 55 -1.54 -12.23 -17.86
N TYR A 56 -1.11 -12.38 -19.12
CA TYR A 56 -1.14 -13.66 -19.83
C TYR A 56 -0.53 -14.82 -19.01
N TYR A 57 0.60 -14.62 -18.35
CA TYR A 57 1.26 -15.67 -17.58
C TYR A 57 0.51 -16.08 -16.29
N VAL A 58 -0.18 -15.13 -15.64
CA VAL A 58 -1.09 -15.43 -14.51
C VAL A 58 -2.28 -16.22 -15.02
N GLU A 59 -2.83 -15.80 -16.17
CA GLU A 59 -3.96 -16.46 -16.83
C GLU A 59 -3.61 -17.90 -17.27
N GLN A 60 -2.37 -18.17 -17.67
CA GLN A 60 -1.93 -19.54 -18.00
C GLN A 60 -1.77 -20.45 -16.78
N SER A 61 -1.61 -19.90 -15.57
CA SER A 61 -1.48 -20.68 -14.34
C SER A 61 -2.82 -20.79 -13.62
N ALA A 62 -3.46 -21.97 -13.72
CA ALA A 62 -4.77 -22.20 -13.08
C ALA A 62 -4.78 -21.84 -11.59
N ALA A 63 -3.71 -22.17 -10.86
CA ALA A 63 -3.60 -21.86 -9.43
C ALA A 63 -3.48 -20.35 -9.17
N GLN A 64 -2.65 -19.62 -9.93
CA GLN A 64 -2.46 -18.18 -9.73
C GLN A 64 -3.71 -17.39 -10.15
N ARG A 65 -4.29 -17.72 -11.31
CA ARG A 65 -5.56 -17.14 -11.78
C ARG A 65 -6.66 -17.30 -10.74
N HIS A 66 -6.76 -18.49 -10.13
CA HIS A 66 -7.78 -18.78 -9.14
C HIS A 66 -7.63 -17.96 -7.86
N VAL A 67 -6.40 -17.84 -7.34
CA VAL A 67 -6.11 -16.99 -6.17
C VAL A 67 -6.38 -15.52 -6.50
N ALA A 68 -5.91 -15.02 -7.64
CA ALA A 68 -6.10 -13.62 -8.04
C ALA A 68 -7.60 -13.27 -8.19
N ARG A 69 -8.39 -14.15 -8.81
CA ARG A 69 -9.84 -13.97 -8.93
C ARG A 69 -10.54 -13.93 -7.59
N GLN A 70 -10.19 -14.83 -6.66
CA GLN A 70 -10.78 -14.84 -5.31
C GLN A 70 -10.38 -13.62 -4.49
N ALA A 71 -9.14 -13.13 -4.62
CA ALA A 71 -8.69 -11.90 -3.97
C ALA A 71 -9.54 -10.68 -4.41
N TYR A 72 -9.72 -10.51 -5.72
CA TYR A 72 -10.56 -9.43 -6.27
C TYR A 72 -12.04 -9.59 -5.94
N ALA A 73 -12.57 -10.82 -6.00
CA ALA A 73 -13.94 -11.08 -5.60
C ALA A 73 -14.15 -10.74 -4.11
N GLY A 74 -13.22 -11.12 -3.24
CA GLY A 74 -13.25 -10.79 -1.81
C GLY A 74 -13.35 -9.29 -1.56
N LEU A 75 -12.53 -8.48 -2.22
CA LEU A 75 -12.62 -7.01 -2.15
C LEU A 75 -14.01 -6.48 -2.51
N LEU A 76 -14.63 -7.01 -3.56
CA LEU A 76 -15.98 -6.61 -3.97
C LEU A 76 -17.04 -7.04 -2.95
N TRP A 77 -16.88 -8.22 -2.34
CA TRP A 77 -17.80 -8.75 -1.33
C TRP A 77 -17.68 -8.09 0.05
N SER A 78 -16.52 -7.51 0.37
CA SER A 78 -16.26 -6.73 1.58
C SER A 78 -16.81 -5.30 1.54
N LYS A 79 -17.44 -4.87 0.45
CA LYS A 79 -18.18 -3.61 0.39
C LYS A 79 -19.41 -3.67 1.32
N GLN A 80 -19.56 -2.69 2.21
CA GLN A 80 -20.69 -2.59 3.12
C GLN A 80 -21.28 -1.18 3.11
N PHE A 81 -22.62 -1.07 3.19
CA PHE A 81 -23.25 0.20 3.51
C PHE A 81 -23.00 0.52 4.98
N TYR A 82 -22.35 1.66 5.23
CA TYR A 82 -21.94 2.09 6.56
C TYR A 82 -22.63 3.41 6.92
N HIS A 83 -23.48 3.38 7.94
CA HIS A 83 -24.21 4.55 8.43
C HIS A 83 -23.84 4.85 9.88
N TYR A 84 -23.08 5.93 10.09
CA TYR A 84 -22.65 6.36 11.41
C TYR A 84 -22.53 7.88 11.44
N ALA A 85 -23.45 8.54 12.16
CA ALA A 85 -23.42 9.97 12.41
C ALA A 85 -23.00 10.20 13.88
N VAL A 86 -21.82 10.79 14.09
CA VAL A 86 -21.26 10.95 15.45
C VAL A 86 -22.16 11.81 16.32
N ARG A 87 -22.72 12.89 15.75
CA ARG A 87 -23.66 13.77 16.46
C ARG A 87 -24.88 13.02 16.98
N ASP A 88 -25.47 12.17 16.15
CA ASP A 88 -26.67 11.40 16.51
C ASP A 88 -26.33 10.33 17.55
N TRP A 89 -25.17 9.69 17.42
CA TRP A 89 -24.66 8.74 18.42
C TRP A 89 -24.49 9.37 19.81
N LEU A 90 -23.94 10.59 19.87
CA LEU A 90 -23.74 11.32 21.12
C LEU A 90 -25.07 11.80 21.74
N ALA A 91 -26.02 12.22 20.92
CA ALA A 91 -27.35 12.66 21.36
C ALA A 91 -28.23 11.49 21.82
N GLY A 92 -28.07 10.33 21.20
CA GLY A 92 -28.97 9.19 21.36
C GLY A 92 -30.20 9.28 20.46
N ASP A 93 -30.89 8.15 20.32
CA ASP A 93 -32.14 8.06 19.60
C ASP A 93 -33.28 8.65 20.46
N PRO A 94 -34.09 9.60 19.94
CA PRO A 94 -35.23 10.17 20.66
C PRO A 94 -36.27 9.15 21.13
N GLU A 95 -36.39 7.99 20.46
CA GLU A 95 -37.33 6.93 20.82
C GLU A 95 -36.74 5.92 21.83
N GLN A 96 -35.47 6.08 22.20
CA GLN A 96 -34.77 5.24 23.17
C GLN A 96 -34.53 6.01 24.49
N PRO A 97 -34.22 5.32 25.59
CA PRO A 97 -33.81 6.00 26.82
C PRO A 97 -32.64 6.95 26.56
N THR A 98 -32.70 8.14 27.16
CA THR A 98 -31.63 9.14 27.06
C THR A 98 -30.29 8.51 27.45
N PRO A 99 -29.24 8.65 26.62
CA PRO A 99 -27.92 8.15 26.97
C PRO A 99 -27.39 8.71 28.30
N PRO A 100 -26.54 7.96 29.02
CA PRO A 100 -25.87 8.50 30.19
C PRO A 100 -24.98 9.69 29.82
N ASP A 101 -24.89 10.70 30.70
CA ASP A 101 -24.11 11.93 30.45
C ASP A 101 -22.65 11.66 30.07
N ALA A 102 -22.06 10.60 30.60
CA ALA A 102 -20.70 10.16 30.27
C ALA A 102 -20.49 9.94 28.76
N ARG A 103 -21.52 9.61 27.98
CA ARG A 103 -21.42 9.41 26.52
C ARG A 103 -20.94 10.67 25.79
N ARG A 104 -21.31 11.87 26.27
CA ARG A 104 -20.89 13.15 25.69
C ARG A 104 -19.38 13.39 25.74
N TYR A 105 -18.70 12.69 26.65
CA TYR A 105 -17.27 12.82 26.89
C TYR A 105 -16.48 11.58 26.46
N GLY A 106 -17.15 10.59 25.86
CA GLY A 106 -16.56 9.31 25.43
C GLY A 106 -16.01 9.35 24.00
N ARG A 107 -15.99 8.17 23.35
CA ARG A 107 -15.41 7.97 22.01
C ARG A 107 -15.92 9.00 21.00
N ASN A 108 -15.03 9.48 20.14
CA ASN A 108 -15.31 10.34 18.99
C ASN A 108 -15.97 11.69 19.29
N ARG A 109 -16.01 12.15 20.54
CA ARG A 109 -16.65 13.42 20.91
C ARG A 109 -16.12 14.64 20.14
N ASP A 110 -14.85 14.58 19.73
CA ASP A 110 -14.15 15.66 19.01
C ASP A 110 -14.47 15.64 17.49
N TRP A 111 -15.28 14.67 17.03
CA TRP A 111 -15.66 14.48 15.63
C TRP A 111 -17.16 14.69 15.36
N PRO A 112 -17.82 15.73 15.91
CA PRO A 112 -19.28 15.88 15.78
C PRO A 112 -19.74 16.14 14.34
N HIS A 113 -18.82 16.49 13.45
CA HIS A 113 -19.06 16.74 12.02
C HIS A 113 -19.04 15.44 11.18
N LEU A 114 -18.50 14.35 11.70
CA LEU A 114 -18.34 13.11 10.94
C LEU A 114 -19.70 12.45 10.70
N PHE A 115 -19.98 12.20 9.42
CA PHE A 115 -21.24 11.66 8.94
C PHE A 115 -20.98 10.62 7.83
N ASN A 116 -21.05 9.35 8.20
CA ASN A 116 -20.88 8.25 7.26
C ASN A 116 -22.24 7.83 6.73
N ARG A 117 -22.42 7.76 5.40
CA ARG A 117 -23.62 7.21 4.76
C ARG A 117 -23.29 6.69 3.36
N ASP A 118 -22.29 5.82 3.30
CA ASP A 118 -21.67 5.42 2.04
C ASP A 118 -21.49 3.89 1.98
N VAL A 119 -21.31 3.36 0.78
CA VAL A 119 -20.79 1.99 0.61
C VAL A 119 -19.27 2.07 0.71
N ILE A 120 -18.70 1.44 1.74
CA ILE A 120 -17.28 1.51 2.06
C ILE A 120 -16.66 0.11 1.98
N SER A 121 -15.42 0.02 1.51
CA SER A 121 -14.64 -1.23 1.54
C SER A 121 -14.14 -1.52 2.96
N MET A 122 -14.56 -2.66 3.53
CA MET A 122 -14.10 -3.11 4.86
C MET A 122 -12.83 -3.97 4.77
N PRO A 123 -12.00 -4.02 5.83
CA PRO A 123 -10.88 -4.96 5.90
C PRO A 123 -11.35 -6.41 5.83
N ASP A 124 -12.38 -6.75 6.62
CA ASP A 124 -13.05 -8.05 6.68
C ASP A 124 -14.54 -7.81 6.91
N LYS A 125 -15.43 -8.45 6.14
CA LYS A 125 -16.88 -8.21 6.25
C LYS A 125 -17.49 -8.68 7.57
N TRP A 126 -16.89 -9.69 8.19
CA TRP A 126 -17.44 -10.43 9.32
C TRP A 126 -16.81 -10.00 10.64
N GLU A 127 -15.48 -10.00 10.70
CA GLU A 127 -14.73 -9.71 11.92
C GLU A 127 -14.46 -8.21 12.09
N TYR A 128 -14.27 -7.51 10.96
CA TYR A 128 -14.01 -6.07 10.94
C TYR A 128 -15.06 -5.29 10.11
N PRO A 129 -16.36 -5.33 10.48
CA PRO A 129 -17.43 -4.66 9.75
C PRO A 129 -17.45 -3.14 9.99
N TRP A 130 -16.27 -2.52 10.00
CA TRP A 130 -15.98 -1.11 10.22
C TRP A 130 -14.70 -0.76 9.43
N TYR A 131 -14.54 0.50 9.04
CA TYR A 131 -13.40 0.90 8.22
C TYR A 131 -12.20 1.32 9.07
N ALA A 132 -11.01 1.03 8.56
CA ALA A 132 -9.78 1.73 8.93
C ALA A 132 -9.23 2.47 7.70
N ALA A 133 -8.82 3.73 7.87
CA ALA A 133 -8.33 4.54 6.76
C ALA A 133 -7.02 4.01 6.15
N TRP A 134 -6.12 3.49 6.98
CA TRP A 134 -4.85 2.96 6.48
C TRP A 134 -5.04 1.62 5.75
N ASP A 135 -5.91 0.72 6.23
CA ASP A 135 -6.34 -0.49 5.50
C ASP A 135 -6.89 -0.14 4.12
N LEU A 136 -7.84 0.81 4.07
CA LEU A 136 -8.51 1.23 2.85
C LEU A 136 -7.51 1.69 1.77
N ALA A 137 -6.43 2.37 2.15
CA ALA A 137 -5.38 2.77 1.23
C ALA A 137 -4.80 1.56 0.46
N PHE A 138 -4.55 0.43 1.14
CA PHE A 138 -4.07 -0.80 0.50
C PHE A 138 -5.15 -1.50 -0.33
N HIS A 139 -6.40 -1.50 0.15
CA HIS A 139 -7.52 -2.08 -0.60
C HIS A 139 -7.63 -1.44 -1.98
N MET A 140 -7.52 -0.11 -2.02
CA MET A 140 -7.76 0.66 -3.25
C MET A 140 -6.67 0.46 -4.30
N VAL A 141 -5.44 0.12 -3.90
CA VAL A 141 -4.36 -0.25 -4.83
C VAL A 141 -4.69 -1.53 -5.59
N ALA A 142 -5.23 -2.54 -4.91
CA ALA A 142 -5.71 -3.76 -5.56
C ALA A 142 -7.02 -3.51 -6.33
N MET A 143 -7.99 -2.82 -5.71
CA MET A 143 -9.29 -2.50 -6.30
C MET A 143 -9.18 -1.73 -7.63
N ALA A 144 -8.19 -0.86 -7.79
CA ALA A 144 -8.01 -0.06 -9.00
C ALA A 144 -7.88 -0.86 -10.30
N ARG A 145 -7.55 -2.16 -10.23
CA ARG A 145 -7.55 -3.06 -11.40
C ARG A 145 -8.94 -3.50 -11.84
N VAL A 146 -9.87 -3.63 -10.90
CA VAL A 146 -11.22 -4.16 -11.16
C VAL A 146 -12.29 -3.07 -11.16
N ASP A 147 -12.15 -2.06 -10.31
CA ASP A 147 -13.12 -0.97 -10.15
C ASP A 147 -12.39 0.37 -9.88
N PRO A 148 -11.83 1.00 -10.93
CA PRO A 148 -11.00 2.20 -10.80
C PRO A 148 -11.77 3.42 -10.29
N GLU A 149 -13.06 3.53 -10.61
CA GLU A 149 -13.91 4.63 -10.16
C GLU A 149 -14.21 4.51 -8.66
N PHE A 150 -14.60 3.32 -8.20
CA PHE A 150 -14.76 3.07 -6.77
C PHE A 150 -13.45 3.30 -6.01
N ALA A 151 -12.32 2.86 -6.55
CA ALA A 151 -11.01 3.06 -5.92
C ALA A 151 -10.69 4.55 -5.66
N LYS A 152 -10.88 5.39 -6.68
CA LYS A 152 -10.72 6.85 -6.54
C LYS A 152 -11.76 7.45 -5.60
N GLY A 153 -13.02 7.04 -5.71
CA GLY A 153 -14.11 7.53 -4.88
C GLY A 153 -13.89 7.27 -3.39
N GLN A 154 -13.39 6.09 -3.02
CA GLN A 154 -13.07 5.73 -1.64
C GLN A 154 -11.88 6.52 -1.08
N LEU A 155 -10.84 6.76 -1.88
CA LEU A 155 -9.70 7.59 -1.46
C LEU A 155 -10.11 9.05 -1.28
N ASP A 156 -10.97 9.58 -2.15
CA ASP A 156 -11.55 10.93 -2.02
C ASP A 156 -12.48 11.03 -0.79
N LEU A 157 -13.23 9.96 -0.48
CA LEU A 157 -14.23 9.92 0.59
C LEU A 157 -13.67 10.36 1.94
N PHE A 158 -12.55 9.77 2.37
CA PHE A 158 -11.92 10.09 3.66
C PHE A 158 -11.22 11.46 3.68
N LEU A 159 -11.18 12.15 2.55
CA LEU A 159 -10.70 13.51 2.44
C LEU A 159 -11.86 14.53 2.34
N ARG A 160 -13.12 14.10 2.41
CA ARG A 160 -14.29 14.99 2.37
C ARG A 160 -14.51 15.73 3.68
N GLU A 161 -15.21 16.85 3.59
CA GLU A 161 -15.41 17.82 4.67
C GLU A 161 -16.24 17.26 5.83
N TRP A 162 -17.00 16.19 5.58
CA TRP A 162 -17.78 15.44 6.56
C TRP A 162 -17.14 14.10 6.98
N TYR A 163 -15.90 13.86 6.57
CA TYR A 163 -15.07 12.72 7.02
C TYR A 163 -13.77 13.19 7.65
N MET A 164 -13.00 14.05 6.97
CA MET A 164 -11.76 14.63 7.49
C MET A 164 -12.07 15.66 8.56
N HIS A 165 -11.35 15.61 9.67
CA HIS A 165 -11.44 16.63 10.70
C HIS A 165 -11.05 18.01 10.13
N PRO A 166 -11.72 19.10 10.53
CA PRO A 166 -11.37 20.47 10.11
C PRO A 166 -9.93 20.92 10.38
N ASN A 167 -9.16 20.15 11.15
CA ASN A 167 -7.75 20.43 11.44
C ASN A 167 -6.79 19.72 10.46
N GLY A 168 -7.32 18.94 9.49
CA GLY A 168 -6.57 18.15 8.53
C GLY A 168 -6.45 16.66 8.88
N GLN A 169 -6.89 16.20 10.06
CA GLN A 169 -6.77 14.78 10.44
C GLN A 169 -7.72 13.90 9.63
N VAL A 170 -7.19 12.82 9.05
CA VAL A 170 -7.98 11.74 8.44
C VAL A 170 -8.47 10.80 9.57
N PRO A 171 -9.75 10.39 9.58
CA PRO A 171 -10.27 9.52 10.63
C PRO A 171 -9.56 8.17 10.63
N ALA A 172 -9.09 7.69 11.79
CA ALA A 172 -8.43 6.38 11.88
C ALA A 172 -9.42 5.23 11.69
N TYR A 173 -10.28 4.97 12.67
CA TYR A 173 -11.26 3.89 12.69
C TYR A 173 -12.40 4.16 13.68
N GLU A 174 -13.47 3.36 13.66
CA GLU A 174 -14.74 3.69 14.36
C GLU A 174 -14.61 3.92 15.88
N TRP A 175 -13.75 3.19 16.60
CA TRP A 175 -13.67 3.32 18.06
C TRP A 175 -12.78 4.47 18.55
N ASP A 176 -11.85 4.95 17.72
CA ASP A 176 -11.05 6.14 18.00
C ASP A 176 -10.66 6.82 16.69
N LEU A 177 -11.52 7.74 16.23
CA LEU A 177 -11.25 8.50 15.01
C LEU A 177 -10.01 9.41 15.14
N SER A 178 -9.63 9.76 16.38
CA SER A 178 -8.48 10.62 16.68
C SER A 178 -7.16 9.88 16.76
N ASP A 179 -7.16 8.54 16.68
CA ASP A 179 -5.92 7.77 16.67
C ASP A 179 -5.08 8.06 15.42
N VAL A 180 -3.81 7.68 15.45
CA VAL A 180 -2.86 7.98 14.39
C VAL A 180 -2.49 6.69 13.66
N ASN A 181 -2.81 6.63 12.38
CA ASN A 181 -2.40 5.54 11.51
C ASN A 181 -1.25 5.95 10.59
N PRO A 182 -0.54 4.99 9.95
CA PRO A 182 0.44 5.32 8.92
C PRO A 182 -0.18 6.18 7.81
N PRO A 183 0.43 7.31 7.42
CA PRO A 183 -0.08 8.23 6.40
C PRO A 183 0.13 7.71 4.96
N VAL A 184 -0.26 6.46 4.71
CA VAL A 184 -0.13 5.79 3.39
C VAL A 184 -1.19 6.25 2.38
N HIS A 185 -2.13 7.12 2.77
CA HIS A 185 -3.23 7.57 1.91
C HIS A 185 -2.73 8.32 0.67
N ALA A 186 -1.69 9.15 0.81
CA ALA A 186 -1.07 9.84 -0.32
C ALA A 186 -0.41 8.86 -1.30
N TRP A 187 0.28 7.85 -0.77
CA TRP A 187 0.84 6.77 -1.58
C TRP A 187 -0.26 6.05 -2.36
N ALA A 188 -1.38 5.70 -1.72
CA ALA A 188 -2.50 5.06 -2.40
C ALA A 188 -3.10 5.95 -3.50
N CYS A 189 -3.33 7.24 -3.25
CA CYS A 189 -3.77 8.19 -4.28
C CYS A 189 -2.82 8.21 -5.48
N TRP A 190 -1.51 8.27 -5.23
CA TRP A 190 -0.49 8.25 -6.27
C TRP A 190 -0.49 6.93 -7.05
N ARG A 191 -0.56 5.78 -6.37
CA ARG A 191 -0.60 4.47 -7.01
C ARG A 191 -1.87 4.27 -7.83
N VAL A 192 -3.05 4.59 -7.30
CA VAL A 192 -4.32 4.49 -8.03
C VAL A 192 -4.33 5.43 -9.24
N TYR A 193 -3.85 6.66 -9.11
CA TYR A 193 -3.68 7.57 -10.25
C TYR A 193 -2.83 6.92 -11.37
N LYS A 194 -1.71 6.27 -11.01
CA LYS A 194 -0.83 5.59 -11.97
C LYS A 194 -1.43 4.31 -12.56
N ILE A 195 -2.16 3.51 -11.77
CA ILE A 195 -2.75 2.23 -12.20
C ILE A 195 -3.93 2.45 -13.15
N THR A 196 -4.70 3.53 -12.94
CA THR A 196 -5.97 3.77 -13.65
C THR A 196 -5.81 4.42 -15.03
N GLY A 197 -4.59 4.68 -15.49
CA GLY A 197 -4.34 5.16 -16.85
C GLY A 197 -2.86 5.22 -17.25
N PRO A 198 -2.57 5.15 -18.57
CA PRO A 198 -1.21 5.35 -19.06
C PRO A 198 -0.77 6.82 -18.88
N HIS A 199 0.53 7.06 -18.84
CA HIS A 199 1.09 8.42 -18.73
C HIS A 199 0.47 9.37 -19.78
N GLY A 200 0.22 10.63 -19.40
CA GLY A 200 -0.46 11.62 -20.25
C GLY A 200 -1.99 11.44 -20.40
N ARG A 201 -2.57 10.30 -19.96
CA ARG A 201 -4.04 10.06 -20.00
C ARG A 201 -4.63 9.72 -18.63
N ARG A 202 -3.89 10.02 -17.56
CA ARG A 202 -4.33 9.80 -16.18
C ARG A 202 -5.23 10.94 -15.71
N ASP A 203 -6.03 10.66 -14.69
CA ASP A 203 -6.99 11.59 -14.12
C ASP A 203 -6.32 12.64 -13.22
N ARG A 204 -5.85 13.73 -13.84
CA ARG A 204 -5.15 14.82 -13.15
C ARG A 204 -6.07 15.60 -12.22
N GLN A 205 -7.39 15.60 -12.46
CA GLN A 205 -8.36 16.26 -11.57
C GLN A 205 -8.49 15.51 -10.24
N PHE A 206 -8.53 14.17 -10.28
CA PHE A 206 -8.42 13.34 -9.08
C PHE A 206 -7.11 13.63 -8.32
N LEU A 207 -5.98 13.69 -9.04
CA LEU A 207 -4.69 13.95 -8.43
C LEU A 207 -4.61 15.33 -7.76
N ALA A 208 -5.02 16.40 -8.45
CA ALA A 208 -5.00 17.77 -7.91
C ALA A 208 -5.92 17.93 -6.68
N ARG A 209 -7.11 17.32 -6.74
CA ARG A 209 -8.09 17.35 -5.63
C ARG A 209 -7.56 16.62 -4.39
N THR A 210 -7.05 15.41 -4.56
CA THR A 210 -6.49 14.64 -3.43
C THR A 210 -5.22 15.29 -2.89
N PHE A 211 -4.33 15.78 -3.77
CA PHE A 211 -3.14 16.54 -3.38
C PHE A 211 -3.47 17.74 -2.47
N THR A 212 -4.42 18.57 -2.88
CA THR A 212 -4.83 19.76 -2.11
C THR A 212 -5.34 19.38 -0.71
N LYS A 213 -6.14 18.33 -0.61
CA LYS A 213 -6.69 17.87 0.67
C LYS A 213 -5.63 17.18 1.54
N LEU A 214 -4.72 16.43 0.91
CA LEU A 214 -3.57 15.83 1.58
C LEU A 214 -2.58 16.88 2.07
N LEU A 215 -2.51 18.08 1.47
CA LEU A 215 -1.70 19.17 2.03
C LEU A 215 -2.17 19.58 3.44
N LEU A 216 -3.49 19.55 3.70
CA LEU A 216 -4.06 19.81 5.02
C LEU A 216 -3.64 18.73 6.02
N ASN A 217 -3.71 17.46 5.61
CA ASN A 217 -3.29 16.34 6.45
C ASN A 217 -1.78 16.35 6.72
N PHE A 218 -0.95 16.62 5.71
CA PHE A 218 0.49 16.78 5.90
C PHE A 218 0.80 17.90 6.91
N THR A 219 0.08 19.02 6.81
CA THR A 219 0.26 20.15 7.74
C THR A 219 -0.18 19.81 9.16
N TRP A 220 -1.26 19.03 9.31
CA TRP A 220 -1.67 18.49 10.62
C TRP A 220 -0.55 17.66 11.24
N TRP A 221 0.08 16.77 10.48
CA TRP A 221 1.20 15.95 10.95
C TRP A 221 2.37 16.80 11.43
N VAL A 222 2.83 17.76 10.61
CA VAL A 222 3.91 18.69 10.98
C VAL A 222 3.58 19.44 12.27
N ASN A 223 2.34 19.90 12.45
CA ASN A 223 1.99 20.71 13.61
C ASN A 223 1.65 19.91 14.87
N ARG A 224 1.28 18.63 14.75
CA ARG A 224 0.78 17.81 15.87
C ARG A 224 1.65 16.64 16.25
N LYS A 225 2.57 16.23 15.37
CA LYS A 225 3.35 15.00 15.52
C LYS A 225 4.86 15.22 15.43
N ASP A 226 5.31 16.43 15.10
CA ASP A 226 6.69 16.89 15.32
C ASP A 226 6.71 17.81 16.55
N GLU A 227 6.61 17.23 17.75
CA GLU A 227 6.41 17.96 19.01
C GLU A 227 7.50 19.02 19.28
N ARG A 228 8.70 18.80 18.76
CA ARG A 228 9.88 19.64 19.00
C ARG A 228 10.24 20.53 17.81
N GLY A 229 9.55 20.40 16.68
CA GLY A 229 9.90 21.08 15.43
C GLY A 229 11.26 20.66 14.87
N GLY A 230 11.70 19.44 15.20
CA GLY A 230 13.02 18.90 14.89
C GLY A 230 13.02 17.93 13.70
N HIS A 231 11.88 17.78 13.00
CA HIS A 231 11.69 16.83 11.92
C HIS A 231 11.80 15.35 12.35
N LEU A 232 11.60 15.08 13.65
CA LEU A 232 11.37 13.74 14.19
C LEU A 232 9.91 13.65 14.62
N PHE A 233 9.24 12.59 14.18
CA PHE A 233 7.80 12.45 14.34
C PHE A 233 7.45 11.29 15.26
N SER A 234 6.51 11.54 16.17
CA SER A 234 5.93 10.55 17.06
C SER A 234 4.41 10.47 16.84
N GLY A 235 3.95 9.27 16.49
CA GLY A 235 2.55 8.99 16.19
C GLY A 235 1.84 8.19 17.28
N GLY A 236 2.56 7.58 18.21
CA GLY A 236 2.01 6.57 19.10
C GLY A 236 1.74 5.27 18.36
N PHE A 237 0.47 4.92 18.18
CA PHE A 237 -0.04 3.66 17.62
C PHE A 237 0.58 3.26 16.28
N LEU A 238 0.43 4.11 15.25
CA LEU A 238 0.94 3.89 13.89
C LEU A 238 0.62 2.51 13.28
N GLY A 239 -0.46 1.87 13.71
CA GLY A 239 -0.92 0.57 13.17
C GLY A 239 -0.03 -0.62 13.50
N LEU A 240 0.95 -0.47 14.40
CA LEU A 240 1.91 -1.52 14.78
C LEU A 240 1.77 -1.89 16.28
N ASP A 241 0.56 -2.28 16.66
CA ASP A 241 0.04 -2.51 18.01
C ASP A 241 1.09 -2.88 19.07
N ASN A 242 1.60 -4.11 19.03
CA ASN A 242 2.49 -4.66 20.06
C ASN A 242 3.97 -4.70 19.64
N ILE A 243 4.36 -4.00 18.56
CA ILE A 243 5.72 -4.14 18.00
C ILE A 243 6.82 -3.64 18.96
N GLY A 244 6.50 -2.63 19.77
CA GLY A 244 7.41 -1.99 20.69
C GLY A 244 7.46 -2.64 22.08
N VAL A 245 8.30 -2.06 22.94
CA VAL A 245 8.39 -2.42 24.36
C VAL A 245 7.12 -1.98 25.11
N PHE A 246 6.59 -0.81 24.77
CA PHE A 246 5.46 -0.18 25.46
C PHE A 246 4.27 -0.05 24.52
N ASP A 247 3.09 0.11 25.13
CA ASP A 247 1.95 0.71 24.46
C ASP A 247 2.29 2.17 24.13
N ARG A 248 2.63 2.42 22.86
CA ARG A 248 3.08 3.73 22.36
C ARG A 248 1.99 4.80 22.41
N SER A 249 0.73 4.41 22.61
CA SER A 249 -0.41 5.32 22.70
C SER A 249 -0.68 5.79 24.13
N LYS A 250 0.04 5.26 25.12
CA LYS A 250 -0.08 5.64 26.52
C LYS A 250 1.10 6.50 26.98
N PRO A 251 0.91 7.35 28.02
CA PRO A 251 2.01 8.05 28.66
C PRO A 251 3.13 7.06 29.03
N LEU A 252 4.35 7.39 28.63
CA LEU A 252 5.50 6.57 28.95
C LEU A 252 5.85 6.71 30.44
N PRO A 253 6.49 5.69 31.03
CA PRO A 253 6.99 5.78 32.39
C PRO A 253 7.89 7.02 32.61
N ASP A 254 7.81 7.61 33.80
CA ASP A 254 8.54 8.83 34.24
C ASP A 254 8.36 10.09 33.37
N GLY A 255 7.31 10.15 32.54
CA GLY A 255 7.06 11.30 31.66
C GLY A 255 8.04 11.36 30.47
N GLY A 256 8.62 10.22 30.10
CA GLY A 256 9.49 10.10 28.94
C GLY A 256 8.78 10.39 27.62
N HIS A 257 9.58 10.66 26.59
CA HIS A 257 9.12 10.86 25.22
C HIS A 257 9.76 9.82 24.29
N LEU A 258 9.03 9.36 23.28
CA LEU A 258 9.53 8.42 22.28
C LEU A 258 9.68 9.13 20.93
N GLU A 259 10.90 9.17 20.41
CA GLU A 259 11.16 9.52 19.02
C GLU A 259 11.08 8.23 18.20
N GLN A 260 10.16 8.20 17.23
CA GLN A 260 9.78 6.98 16.51
C GLN A 260 10.42 6.93 15.12
N ALA A 261 11.17 5.87 14.83
CA ALA A 261 11.82 5.69 13.53
C ALA A 261 10.81 5.43 12.40
N ASP A 262 9.76 4.67 12.69
CA ASP A 262 8.65 4.44 11.77
C ASP A 262 7.83 5.72 11.53
N GLY A 263 7.42 6.42 12.59
CA GLY A 263 6.67 7.69 12.49
C GLY A 263 7.39 8.72 11.62
N THR A 264 8.70 8.88 11.84
CA THR A 264 9.52 9.79 11.06
C THR A 264 9.70 9.32 9.61
N ALA A 265 9.96 8.04 9.38
CA ALA A 265 10.08 7.47 8.04
C ALA A 265 8.78 7.53 7.23
N TRP A 266 7.63 7.34 7.88
CA TRP A 266 6.33 7.51 7.24
C TRP A 266 6.14 8.93 6.73
N MET A 267 6.52 9.93 7.52
CA MET A 267 6.48 11.32 7.09
C MET A 267 7.46 11.63 5.96
N ALA A 268 8.64 11.00 5.94
CA ALA A 268 9.55 11.08 4.80
C ALA A 268 8.93 10.49 3.52
N SER A 269 8.32 9.30 3.61
CA SER A 269 7.64 8.66 2.48
C SER A 269 6.42 9.45 1.99
N TYR A 270 5.64 10.03 2.91
CA TYR A 270 4.56 10.96 2.58
C TYR A 270 5.11 12.21 1.86
N CYS A 271 6.20 12.78 2.37
CA CYS A 271 6.86 13.94 1.77
C CYS A 271 7.33 13.65 0.33
N ALA A 272 8.00 12.52 0.12
CA ALA A 272 8.45 12.05 -1.18
C ALA A 272 7.29 11.83 -2.15
N THR A 273 6.19 11.23 -1.69
CA THR A 273 5.00 11.01 -2.51
C THR A 273 4.37 12.35 -2.93
N MET A 274 4.23 13.29 -2.00
CA MET A 274 3.69 14.62 -2.30
C MET A 274 4.60 15.40 -3.26
N LEU A 275 5.92 15.24 -3.17
CA LEU A 275 6.86 15.76 -4.16
C LEU A 275 6.57 15.18 -5.55
N SER A 276 6.44 13.86 -5.69
CA SER A 276 6.11 13.24 -6.98
C SER A 276 4.78 13.74 -7.55
N MET A 277 3.74 13.85 -6.71
CA MET A 277 2.45 14.39 -7.12
C MET A 277 2.57 15.85 -7.60
N ALA A 278 3.32 16.68 -6.87
CA ALA A 278 3.54 18.08 -7.24
C ALA A 278 4.30 18.20 -8.58
N LEU A 279 5.36 17.41 -8.79
CA LEU A 279 6.12 17.42 -10.05
C LEU A 279 5.29 16.93 -11.24
N GLU A 280 4.40 15.95 -11.04
CA GLU A 280 3.44 15.50 -12.05
C GLU A 280 2.45 16.62 -12.39
N LEU A 281 1.87 17.30 -11.39
CA LEU A 281 0.93 18.41 -11.59
C LEU A 281 1.61 19.63 -12.23
N ALA A 282 2.87 19.88 -11.89
CA ALA A 282 3.68 20.99 -12.39
C ALA A 282 3.93 20.96 -13.91
N GLN A 283 3.81 19.78 -14.54
CA GLN A 283 3.95 19.64 -16.00
C GLN A 283 2.95 20.49 -16.80
N GLU A 284 1.80 20.86 -16.21
CA GLU A 284 0.77 21.66 -16.86
C GLU A 284 0.42 22.94 -16.08
N ASP A 285 0.68 22.97 -14.77
CA ASP A 285 0.44 24.14 -13.92
C ASP A 285 1.69 24.48 -13.09
N PRO A 286 2.46 25.51 -13.47
CA PRO A 286 3.72 25.84 -12.80
C PRO A 286 3.55 26.25 -11.32
N THR A 287 2.33 26.51 -10.85
CA THR A 287 2.05 26.80 -9.44
C THR A 287 2.52 25.67 -8.52
N TYR A 288 2.54 24.43 -9.03
CA TYR A 288 3.00 23.27 -8.25
C TYR A 288 4.54 23.18 -8.13
N GLU A 289 5.32 23.98 -8.86
CA GLU A 289 6.79 24.00 -8.72
C GLU A 289 7.24 24.54 -7.35
N ASP A 290 6.55 25.57 -6.85
CA ASP A 290 6.85 26.18 -5.55
C ASP A 290 6.61 25.19 -4.41
N ILE A 291 5.50 24.45 -4.48
CA ILE A 291 5.17 23.46 -3.45
C ILE A 291 6.02 22.20 -3.56
N ALA A 292 6.44 21.81 -4.76
CA ALA A 292 7.42 20.74 -4.96
C ALA A 292 8.73 21.07 -4.20
N SER A 293 9.21 22.31 -4.30
CA SER A 293 10.40 22.77 -3.57
C SER A 293 10.25 22.61 -2.05
N LYS A 294 9.06 22.92 -1.50
CA LYS A 294 8.76 22.70 -0.07
C LYS A 294 8.86 21.24 0.33
N PHE A 295 8.36 20.30 -0.48
CA PHE A 295 8.44 18.87 -0.15
C PHE A 295 9.87 18.35 -0.27
N PHE A 296 10.62 18.79 -1.28
CA PHE A 296 12.03 18.47 -1.40
C PHE A 296 12.84 18.92 -0.17
N GLU A 297 12.74 20.20 0.23
CA GLU A 297 13.49 20.72 1.38
C GLU A 297 13.09 20.02 2.68
N HIS A 298 11.80 19.75 2.86
CA HIS A 298 11.29 19.08 4.05
C HIS A 298 11.74 17.61 4.12
N PHE A 299 11.77 16.88 2.99
CA PHE A 299 12.32 15.53 2.92
C PHE A 299 13.79 15.51 3.37
N VAL A 300 14.60 16.43 2.86
CA VAL A 300 16.02 16.53 3.23
C VAL A 300 16.18 16.85 4.72
N GLY A 301 15.33 17.71 5.28
CA GLY A 301 15.31 17.99 6.72
C GLY A 301 15.02 16.75 7.57
N ILE A 302 14.04 15.94 7.15
CA ILE A 302 13.74 14.65 7.82
C ILE A 302 14.92 13.68 7.68
N ALA A 303 15.50 13.56 6.48
CA ALA A 303 16.65 12.69 6.24
C ALA A 303 17.85 13.05 7.13
N ASP A 304 18.14 14.34 7.28
CA ASP A 304 19.19 14.82 8.18
C ASP A 304 18.85 14.52 9.65
N ALA A 305 17.61 14.80 10.08
CA ALA A 305 17.19 14.54 11.46
C ALA A 305 17.31 13.04 11.82
N MET A 306 16.82 12.16 10.95
CA MET A 306 16.91 10.71 11.13
C MET A 306 18.35 10.19 11.13
N ASN A 307 19.28 10.86 10.45
CA ASN A 307 20.63 10.36 10.25
C ASN A 307 21.70 11.04 11.13
N CYS A 308 21.42 12.24 11.68
CA CYS A 308 22.40 13.09 12.36
C CYS A 308 21.92 13.82 13.62
N LEU A 309 20.62 13.94 13.92
CA LEU A 309 20.17 14.68 15.11
C LEU A 309 20.73 14.04 16.40
N GLY A 310 21.32 14.83 17.30
CA GLY A 310 21.96 14.31 18.52
C GLY A 310 23.25 13.49 18.29
N GLY A 311 23.82 13.54 17.08
CA GLY A 311 25.08 12.88 16.70
C GLY A 311 24.89 11.75 15.68
N CYS A 312 23.86 10.92 15.85
CA CYS A 312 23.58 9.78 14.97
C CYS A 312 22.10 9.69 14.51
N GLY A 313 21.24 10.62 14.92
CA GLY A 313 19.81 10.53 14.65
C GLY A 313 19.23 9.27 15.25
N LEU A 314 18.35 8.59 14.51
CA LEU A 314 17.76 7.30 14.85
C LEU A 314 18.58 6.10 14.34
N TRP A 315 19.75 6.36 13.73
CA TRP A 315 20.66 5.33 13.22
C TRP A 315 21.65 4.89 14.29
N ASN A 316 21.76 3.57 14.50
CA ASN A 316 22.79 3.00 15.35
C ASN A 316 23.99 2.54 14.52
N GLU A 317 25.12 3.24 14.68
CA GLU A 317 26.33 2.96 13.89
C GLU A 317 27.01 1.64 14.27
N ALA A 318 26.85 1.14 15.49
CA ALA A 318 27.42 -0.14 15.90
C ALA A 318 26.64 -1.31 15.28
N ASP A 319 25.31 -1.27 15.38
CA ASP A 319 24.45 -2.35 14.88
C ASP A 319 24.25 -2.26 13.37
N GLY A 320 24.26 -1.05 12.80
CA GLY A 320 23.90 -0.82 11.40
C GLY A 320 22.40 -0.91 11.14
N PHE A 321 21.59 -0.35 12.03
CA PHE A 321 20.14 -0.44 11.98
C PHE A 321 19.48 0.81 12.57
N TYR A 322 18.23 1.09 12.19
CA TYR A 322 17.43 2.19 12.73
C TYR A 322 16.60 1.73 13.93
N TYR A 323 16.53 2.55 14.98
CA TYR A 323 15.77 2.25 16.19
C TYR A 323 15.01 3.48 16.71
N ASP A 324 13.91 3.22 17.42
CA ASP A 324 13.28 4.25 18.25
C ASP A 324 14.22 4.72 19.35
N GLN A 325 14.04 5.96 19.80
CA GLN A 325 14.76 6.54 20.91
C GLN A 325 13.84 6.95 22.04
N LEU A 326 14.08 6.39 23.21
CA LEU A 326 13.42 6.78 24.45
C LEU A 326 14.20 7.92 25.11
N MET A 327 13.52 9.02 25.38
CA MET A 327 14.05 10.20 26.04
C MET A 327 13.50 10.26 27.46
N VAL A 328 14.32 9.96 28.46
CA VAL A 328 13.95 9.92 29.89
C VAL A 328 15.06 10.57 30.70
N ASP A 329 14.72 11.44 31.65
CA ASP A 329 15.68 12.12 32.55
C ASP A 329 16.84 12.83 31.82
N GLY A 330 16.56 13.42 30.66
CA GLY A 330 17.57 14.08 29.83
C GLY A 330 18.57 13.14 29.15
N ARG A 331 18.33 11.82 29.21
CA ARG A 331 19.11 10.79 28.52
C ARG A 331 18.32 10.24 27.34
N THR A 332 19.06 9.95 26.27
CA THR A 332 18.54 9.28 25.09
C THR A 332 18.98 7.83 25.11
N LEU A 333 18.01 6.90 25.11
CA LEU A 333 18.22 5.46 25.11
C LEU A 333 17.66 4.86 23.81
N PRO A 334 18.51 4.31 22.93
CA PRO A 334 18.02 3.58 21.76
C PRO A 334 17.35 2.27 22.18
N LEU A 335 16.13 2.04 21.69
CA LEU A 335 15.41 0.77 21.87
C LEU A 335 15.85 -0.21 20.78
N GLN A 336 16.93 -0.94 21.04
CA GLN A 336 17.62 -1.82 20.08
C GLN A 336 16.84 -3.10 19.73
N ILE A 337 15.63 -2.91 19.19
CA ILE A 337 14.75 -3.97 18.70
C ILE A 337 14.79 -3.94 17.18
N ARG A 338 15.38 -4.98 16.58
CA ARG A 338 15.34 -5.22 15.14
C ARG A 338 13.94 -5.68 14.76
N SER A 339 13.09 -4.71 14.44
CA SER A 339 11.71 -4.90 13.99
C SER A 339 11.45 -4.15 12.68
N MET A 340 10.24 -4.29 12.16
CA MET A 340 9.74 -3.57 10.99
C MET A 340 9.92 -2.04 11.12
N VAL A 341 9.93 -1.52 12.35
CA VAL A 341 10.21 -0.10 12.65
C VAL A 341 11.54 0.37 12.05
N GLY A 342 12.59 -0.44 12.12
CA GLY A 342 13.88 -0.10 11.53
C GLY A 342 14.01 -0.44 10.04
N ILE A 343 12.99 -1.09 9.46
CA ILE A 343 12.89 -1.40 8.02
C ILE A 343 12.08 -0.32 7.29
N ILE A 344 11.03 0.24 7.90
CA ILE A 344 10.18 1.30 7.33
C ILE A 344 10.98 2.50 6.77
N PRO A 345 12.13 2.93 7.33
CA PRO A 345 12.99 3.94 6.69
C PRO A 345 13.38 3.65 5.24
N LEU A 346 13.45 2.38 4.83
CA LEU A 346 13.74 1.99 3.44
C LEU A 346 12.58 2.32 2.50
N PHE A 347 11.35 2.52 3.00
CA PHE A 347 10.18 2.84 2.17
C PHE A 347 10.19 4.28 1.68
N ALA A 348 10.96 5.14 2.34
CA ALA A 348 11.14 6.54 1.98
C ALA A 348 12.26 6.67 0.94
N VAL A 349 11.93 6.28 -0.30
CA VAL A 349 12.81 6.35 -1.46
C VAL A 349 12.06 6.90 -2.66
N GLU A 350 12.68 7.82 -3.40
CA GLU A 350 12.09 8.38 -4.61
C GLU A 350 13.17 8.85 -5.60
N VAL A 351 12.92 8.62 -6.88
CA VAL A 351 13.85 8.96 -7.97
C VAL A 351 13.34 10.19 -8.71
N LEU A 352 14.19 11.22 -8.79
CA LEU A 352 13.93 12.42 -9.58
C LEU A 352 14.69 12.31 -10.91
N GLU A 353 13.94 12.35 -12.01
CA GLU A 353 14.48 12.31 -13.36
C GLU A 353 14.95 13.72 -13.79
N ASP A 354 16.19 13.84 -14.27
CA ASP A 354 16.71 15.12 -14.74
C ASP A 354 15.89 15.66 -15.93
N GLU A 355 15.23 14.80 -16.72
CA GLU A 355 14.31 15.23 -17.79
C GLU A 355 13.07 15.95 -17.25
N VAL A 356 12.46 15.41 -16.18
CA VAL A 356 11.32 16.04 -15.51
C VAL A 356 11.75 17.37 -14.88
N ILE A 357 12.89 17.39 -14.18
CA ILE A 357 13.46 18.61 -13.58
C ILE A 357 13.77 19.64 -14.67
N GLY A 358 14.32 19.21 -15.81
CA GLY A 358 14.69 20.08 -16.92
C GLY A 358 13.51 20.84 -17.53
N ARG A 359 12.30 20.27 -17.45
CA ARG A 359 11.04 20.88 -17.89
C ARG A 359 10.42 21.86 -16.88
N LEU A 360 10.92 21.89 -15.64
CA LEU A 360 10.39 22.67 -14.51
C LEU A 360 11.43 23.70 -14.03
N PRO A 361 11.54 24.87 -14.69
CA PRO A 361 12.65 25.81 -14.46
C PRO A 361 12.63 26.45 -13.06
N GLY A 362 11.45 26.66 -12.46
CA GLY A 362 11.31 27.19 -11.10
C GLY A 362 11.82 26.20 -10.06
N PHE A 363 11.36 24.94 -10.14
CA PHE A 363 11.83 23.86 -9.27
C PHE A 363 13.33 23.61 -9.45
N ARG A 364 13.80 23.53 -10.70
CA ARG A 364 15.23 23.33 -11.02
C ARG A 364 16.10 24.40 -10.38
N LYS A 365 15.74 25.68 -10.55
CA LYS A 365 16.49 26.79 -9.96
C LYS A 365 16.58 26.66 -8.43
N ARG A 366 15.48 26.27 -7.77
CA ARG A 366 15.44 26.12 -6.31
C ARG A 366 16.25 24.92 -5.84
N LEU A 367 16.18 23.79 -6.56
CA LEU A 367 16.98 22.60 -6.32
C LEU A 367 18.49 22.90 -6.46
N GLU A 368 18.90 23.56 -7.55
CA GLU A 368 20.30 23.96 -7.78
C GLU A 368 20.78 24.95 -6.70
N TRP A 369 19.93 25.91 -6.32
CA TRP A 369 20.24 26.83 -5.22
C TRP A 369 20.46 26.07 -3.91
N PHE A 370 19.58 25.12 -3.57
CA PHE A 370 19.70 24.33 -2.35
C PHE A 370 20.98 23.50 -2.34
N LEU A 371 21.28 22.77 -3.42
CA LEU A 371 22.50 21.97 -3.53
C LEU A 371 23.78 22.80 -3.41
N THR A 372 23.76 24.04 -3.91
CA THR A 372 24.91 24.96 -3.84
C THR A 372 25.09 25.56 -2.44
N HIS A 373 24.00 25.95 -1.77
CA HIS A 373 24.06 26.74 -0.53
C HIS A 373 23.86 25.91 0.75
N ARG A 374 23.35 24.68 0.63
CA ARG A 374 23.14 23.72 1.73
C ARG A 374 23.93 22.43 1.52
N SER A 375 25.22 22.58 1.24
CA SER A 375 26.13 21.43 1.06
C SER A 375 26.20 20.53 2.31
N ASP A 376 25.92 21.09 3.49
CA ASP A 376 25.75 20.38 4.76
C ASP A 376 24.63 19.32 4.73
N LEU A 377 23.58 19.56 3.94
CA LEU A 377 22.44 18.67 3.76
C LEU A 377 22.44 17.93 2.41
N ALA A 378 23.13 18.46 1.40
CA ALA A 378 23.20 17.85 0.08
C ALA A 378 23.80 16.44 0.07
N ARG A 379 24.59 16.07 1.10
CA ARG A 379 25.19 14.73 1.24
C ARG A 379 24.19 13.57 1.34
N TYR A 380 22.92 13.85 1.66
CA TYR A 380 21.86 12.84 1.70
C TYR A 380 21.21 12.59 0.33
N ILE A 381 21.58 13.38 -0.68
CA ILE A 381 21.10 13.21 -2.04
C ILE A 381 22.16 12.41 -2.79
N SER A 382 21.84 11.17 -3.14
CA SER A 382 22.72 10.39 -3.99
C SER A 382 22.48 10.81 -5.45
N TYR A 383 23.54 11.26 -6.11
CA TYR A 383 23.51 11.60 -7.53
C TYR A 383 24.15 10.47 -8.33
N MET A 384 23.45 9.97 -9.35
CA MET A 384 24.02 9.03 -10.30
C MET A 384 23.73 9.51 -11.72
N GLN A 385 24.80 9.72 -12.47
CA GLN A 385 24.71 9.98 -13.90
C GLN A 385 24.98 8.66 -14.63
N THR A 386 23.93 8.02 -15.12
CA THR A 386 24.06 6.84 -15.99
C THR A 386 24.40 7.30 -17.41
N MET A 387 25.57 6.88 -17.90
CA MET A 387 25.94 7.01 -19.30
C MET A 387 25.48 5.73 -20.01
N HIS A 388 24.29 5.75 -20.60
CA HIS A 388 23.95 4.79 -21.64
C HIS A 388 24.30 5.41 -23.00
N ASP A 389 24.96 4.62 -23.85
CA ASP A 389 25.43 5.01 -25.18
C ASP A 389 24.34 5.74 -25.97
N GLY A 390 24.40 7.08 -26.01
CA GLY A 390 23.50 7.94 -26.79
C GLY A 390 22.85 9.11 -26.07
N GLY A 391 22.92 9.22 -24.74
CA GLY A 391 22.41 10.41 -24.04
C GLY A 391 22.70 10.39 -22.53
N SER A 392 23.15 11.51 -21.97
CA SER A 392 23.40 11.66 -20.53
C SER A 392 22.08 11.74 -19.77
N HIS A 393 21.51 10.61 -19.35
CA HIS A 393 20.33 10.59 -18.49
C HIS A 393 20.78 10.50 -17.03
N GLY A 394 20.65 11.62 -16.31
CA GLY A 394 20.96 11.69 -14.89
C GLY A 394 19.73 11.41 -14.03
N HIS A 395 19.91 10.62 -12.97
CA HIS A 395 18.91 10.37 -11.96
C HIS A 395 19.40 10.89 -10.61
N ARG A 396 18.49 11.37 -9.78
CA ARG A 396 18.78 11.76 -8.39
C ARG A 396 17.94 10.90 -7.45
N LEU A 397 18.58 10.32 -6.46
CA LEU A 397 17.91 9.52 -5.44
C LEU A 397 17.70 10.36 -4.18
N LEU A 398 16.44 10.46 -3.78
CA LEU A 398 16.03 10.86 -2.44
C LEU A 398 15.77 9.60 -1.64
N ALA A 399 16.58 9.33 -0.62
CA ALA A 399 16.38 8.19 0.26
C ALA A 399 16.81 8.53 1.69
N ILE A 400 16.15 7.93 2.68
CA ILE A 400 16.60 8.05 4.08
C ILE A 400 17.94 7.34 4.30
N PRO A 401 18.12 6.05 3.98
CA PRO A 401 19.42 5.41 4.10
C PRO A 401 20.35 5.80 2.95
N SER A 402 21.64 6.01 3.26
CA SER A 402 22.69 5.99 2.24
C SER A 402 22.83 4.59 1.64
N ARG A 403 23.59 4.45 0.54
CA ARG A 403 23.91 3.14 -0.05
C ARG A 403 24.46 2.16 0.99
N GLU A 404 25.40 2.61 1.81
CA GLU A 404 26.07 1.79 2.83
C GLU A 404 25.09 1.38 3.93
N ARG A 405 24.22 2.31 4.39
CA ARG A 405 23.20 2.03 5.40
C ARG A 405 22.16 1.04 4.86
N LEU A 406 21.72 1.22 3.61
CA LEU A 406 20.82 0.30 2.91
C LEU A 406 21.43 -1.11 2.89
N GLN A 407 22.67 -1.25 2.45
CA GLN A 407 23.35 -2.55 2.43
C GLN A 407 23.46 -3.20 3.82
N ARG A 408 23.68 -2.41 4.88
CA ARG A 408 23.75 -2.92 6.26
C ARG A 408 22.40 -3.41 6.77
N VAL A 409 21.32 -2.68 6.51
CA VAL A 409 19.96 -3.12 6.86
C VAL A 409 19.58 -4.37 6.07
N LEU A 410 19.90 -4.42 4.77
CA LEU A 410 19.59 -5.57 3.91
C LEU A 410 20.27 -6.88 4.37
N ARG A 411 21.45 -6.81 5.02
CA ARG A 411 22.09 -8.01 5.61
C ARG A 411 21.22 -8.69 6.67
N TYR A 412 20.52 -7.92 7.50
CA TYR A 412 19.59 -8.50 8.49
C TYR A 412 18.27 -8.89 7.83
N LEU A 413 17.74 -8.02 6.96
CA LEU A 413 16.46 -8.23 6.29
C LEU A 413 16.44 -9.53 5.48
N LEU A 414 17.56 -9.86 4.83
CA LEU A 414 17.70 -11.01 3.93
C LEU A 414 18.31 -12.24 4.61
N ASP A 415 18.55 -12.21 5.92
CA ASP A 415 18.99 -13.38 6.70
C ASP A 415 17.79 -14.22 7.15
N GLU A 416 17.81 -15.51 6.85
CA GLU A 416 16.73 -16.43 7.22
C GLU A 416 16.64 -16.71 8.72
N ASN A 417 17.74 -16.48 9.46
CA ASN A 417 17.79 -16.55 10.91
C ASN A 417 17.28 -15.28 11.59
N GLU A 418 17.03 -14.21 10.83
CA GLU A 418 16.45 -12.97 11.31
C GLU A 418 15.09 -12.72 10.67
N PHE A 419 15.03 -11.93 9.59
CA PHE A 419 13.76 -11.46 9.04
C PHE A 419 13.23 -12.30 7.88
N LEU A 420 14.07 -12.93 7.07
CA LEU A 420 13.65 -13.59 5.83
C LEU A 420 13.03 -14.97 6.11
N SER A 421 11.72 -15.04 6.15
CA SER A 421 10.99 -16.32 6.21
C SER A 421 10.89 -16.96 4.83
N PRO A 422 10.70 -18.29 4.70
CA PRO A 422 10.25 -18.92 3.45
C PRO A 422 8.98 -18.30 2.84
N TYR A 423 8.24 -17.53 3.63
CA TYR A 423 6.93 -16.97 3.28
C TYR A 423 6.91 -15.44 3.16
N GLY A 424 8.02 -14.74 3.37
CA GLY A 424 8.10 -13.27 3.31
C GLY A 424 9.01 -12.67 4.38
N VAL A 425 8.92 -11.37 4.63
CA VAL A 425 9.68 -10.68 5.67
C VAL A 425 8.85 -10.61 6.96
N ARG A 426 9.42 -11.12 8.06
CA ARG A 426 8.83 -11.08 9.41
C ARG A 426 8.77 -9.65 9.95
N ALA A 427 7.81 -9.35 10.81
CA ALA A 427 7.72 -8.04 11.47
C ALA A 427 8.77 -7.84 12.59
N LEU A 428 9.31 -8.92 13.16
CA LEU A 428 10.37 -8.90 14.18
C LEU A 428 11.44 -9.93 13.84
N SER A 429 12.70 -9.60 14.08
CA SER A 429 13.81 -10.54 13.87
C SER A 429 13.63 -11.81 14.71
N ARG A 430 13.80 -12.97 14.07
CA ARG A 430 13.75 -14.28 14.72
C ARG A 430 14.85 -14.50 15.76
N VAL A 431 15.90 -13.67 15.80
CA VAL A 431 16.95 -13.73 16.84
C VAL A 431 16.38 -13.57 18.25
N TYR A 432 15.26 -12.84 18.39
CA TYR A 432 14.59 -12.63 19.68
C TYR A 432 13.85 -13.87 20.20
N LYS A 433 13.84 -14.98 19.45
CA LYS A 433 13.41 -16.29 19.94
C LYS A 433 14.37 -16.83 21.00
N ASP A 434 15.67 -16.73 20.72
CA ASP A 434 16.73 -17.25 21.59
C ASP A 434 17.32 -16.16 22.48
N ARG A 435 17.25 -14.90 22.05
CA ARG A 435 17.81 -13.73 22.75
C ARG A 435 16.79 -12.59 22.86
N PRO A 436 15.72 -12.75 23.65
CA PRO A 436 14.72 -11.71 23.87
C PRO A 436 15.33 -10.37 24.27
N TYR A 437 14.76 -9.29 23.74
CA TYR A 437 15.16 -7.96 24.15
C TYR A 437 14.56 -7.65 25.52
N VAL A 438 15.41 -7.19 26.45
CA VAL A 438 15.01 -6.87 27.82
C VAL A 438 15.51 -5.48 28.16
N VAL A 439 14.61 -4.62 28.64
CA VAL A 439 14.95 -3.30 29.17
C VAL A 439 14.36 -3.15 30.57
N ARG A 440 15.15 -2.60 31.49
CA ARG A 440 14.71 -2.29 32.86
C ARG A 440 14.47 -0.80 32.99
N LEU A 441 13.21 -0.41 33.16
CA LEU A 441 12.79 0.98 33.34
C LEU A 441 11.81 1.04 34.51
N CYS A 442 11.95 2.05 35.37
CA CYS A 442 11.09 2.27 36.54
C CYS A 442 10.98 1.07 37.49
N GLY A 443 12.06 0.29 37.63
CA GLY A 443 12.08 -0.93 38.44
C GLY A 443 11.27 -2.10 37.86
N GLN A 444 10.69 -1.96 36.67
CA GLN A 444 10.02 -3.02 35.93
C GLN A 444 10.89 -3.55 34.80
N GLU A 445 10.84 -4.85 34.60
CA GLU A 445 11.46 -5.51 33.46
C GLU A 445 10.43 -5.59 32.33
N GLN A 446 10.74 -4.99 31.19
CA GLN A 446 9.94 -5.10 29.98
C GLN A 446 10.69 -5.96 28.96
N ARG A 447 9.95 -6.83 28.27
CA ARG A 447 10.51 -7.88 27.43
C ARG A 447 9.78 -8.00 26.10
N VAL A 448 10.57 -8.16 25.04
CA VAL A 448 10.09 -8.40 23.68
C VAL A 448 10.70 -9.70 23.17
N GLU A 449 9.83 -10.68 22.92
CA GLU A 449 10.17 -11.99 22.38
C GLU A 449 9.69 -12.14 20.94
N TYR A 450 10.29 -13.08 20.20
CA TYR A 450 9.77 -13.50 18.90
C TYR A 450 8.58 -14.44 19.06
N VAL A 451 7.41 -13.97 18.63
CA VAL A 451 6.13 -14.69 18.67
C VAL A 451 5.61 -14.80 17.24
N PRO A 452 5.82 -15.93 16.55
CA PRO A 452 5.55 -16.03 15.11
C PRO A 452 4.06 -16.07 14.73
N GLY A 453 3.14 -16.31 15.67
CA GLY A 453 1.71 -16.52 15.43
C GLY A 453 0.81 -15.53 16.15
N GLU A 454 -0.18 -16.06 16.89
CA GLU A 454 -1.07 -15.28 17.75
C GLU A 454 -0.28 -14.56 18.85
N SER A 455 -0.77 -13.39 19.30
CA SER A 455 -0.13 -12.65 20.39
C SER A 455 -0.15 -13.46 21.68
N ASP A 456 0.94 -13.42 22.43
CA ASP A 456 1.06 -13.96 23.79
C ASP A 456 0.72 -12.93 24.88
N SER A 457 0.32 -11.72 24.46
CA SER A 457 -0.02 -10.60 25.34
C SER A 457 -1.39 -10.00 25.02
N GLY A 458 -2.05 -9.44 26.03
CA GLY A 458 -3.32 -8.72 25.88
C GLY A 458 -3.18 -7.27 25.43
N LEU A 459 -1.99 -6.82 25.03
CA LEU A 459 -1.80 -5.48 24.46
C LEU A 459 -2.68 -5.35 23.22
N PHE A 460 -3.44 -4.26 23.12
CA PHE A 460 -4.40 -4.00 22.04
C PHE A 460 -5.43 -5.11 21.80
N GLY A 461 -5.83 -5.82 22.87
CA GLY A 461 -6.87 -6.86 22.79
C GLY A 461 -6.38 -8.23 22.33
N GLY A 462 -5.10 -8.38 21.98
CA GLY A 462 -4.44 -9.67 21.74
C GLY A 462 -4.75 -10.35 20.39
N ASN A 463 -5.57 -9.75 19.54
CA ASN A 463 -5.95 -10.33 18.24
C ASN A 463 -4.88 -10.13 17.15
N SER A 464 -4.17 -9.02 17.18
CA SER A 464 -3.12 -8.68 16.20
C SER A 464 -1.74 -8.84 16.82
N ASN A 465 -0.76 -9.29 16.01
CA ASN A 465 0.61 -9.49 16.48
C ASN A 465 1.66 -9.06 15.46
N TRP A 466 2.53 -8.14 15.88
CA TRP A 466 3.66 -7.60 15.12
C TRP A 466 5.02 -8.12 15.62
N ARG A 467 5.04 -9.04 16.60
CA ARG A 467 6.28 -9.60 17.18
C ARG A 467 6.81 -10.84 16.46
N GLY A 468 6.58 -10.95 15.16
CA GLY A 468 7.11 -12.07 14.38
C GLY A 468 6.35 -12.46 13.13
N PRO A 469 5.01 -12.31 13.05
CA PRO A 469 4.27 -12.67 11.86
C PRO A 469 4.65 -11.84 10.62
N ILE A 470 4.19 -12.31 9.47
CA ILE A 470 4.35 -11.69 8.16
C ILE A 470 3.08 -10.96 7.80
N TRP A 471 3.23 -9.67 7.48
CA TRP A 471 2.14 -8.80 7.08
C TRP A 471 2.32 -8.38 5.62
N VAL A 472 1.33 -8.70 4.78
CA VAL A 472 1.33 -8.35 3.35
C VAL A 472 1.52 -6.86 3.08
N PRO A 473 0.86 -5.90 3.76
CA PRO A 473 0.94 -4.48 3.38
C PRO A 473 2.36 -3.91 3.46
N VAL A 474 3.08 -4.15 4.55
CA VAL A 474 4.46 -3.64 4.73
C VAL A 474 5.48 -4.39 3.84
N ASN A 475 5.25 -5.68 3.59
CA ASN A 475 6.05 -6.43 2.62
C ASN A 475 5.86 -5.90 1.20
N TYR A 476 4.63 -5.53 0.83
CA TYR A 476 4.33 -4.94 -0.47
C TYR A 476 5.04 -3.59 -0.64
N LEU A 477 5.02 -2.73 0.38
CA LEU A 477 5.76 -1.46 0.36
C LEU A 477 7.28 -1.66 0.27
N LEU A 478 7.83 -2.66 0.97
CA LEU A 478 9.24 -3.04 0.86
C LEU A 478 9.62 -3.46 -0.56
N ILE A 479 8.78 -4.28 -1.20
CA ILE A 479 8.98 -4.71 -2.60
C ILE A 479 9.01 -3.48 -3.52
N GLU A 480 8.04 -2.56 -3.40
CA GLU A 480 8.03 -1.34 -4.22
C GLU A 480 9.23 -0.43 -3.93
N ALA A 481 9.75 -0.43 -2.71
CA ALA A 481 10.95 0.33 -2.35
C ALA A 481 12.21 -0.29 -3.01
N LEU A 482 12.36 -1.61 -2.95
CA LEU A 482 13.47 -2.33 -3.60
C LEU A 482 13.47 -2.15 -5.12
N GLU A 483 12.29 -2.13 -5.74
CA GLU A 483 12.13 -1.82 -7.17
C GLU A 483 12.59 -0.39 -7.50
N ARG A 484 12.25 0.61 -6.67
CA ARG A 484 12.74 1.99 -6.84
C ARG A 484 14.25 2.10 -6.64
N TYR A 485 14.80 1.43 -5.64
CA TYR A 485 16.25 1.38 -5.46
C TYR A 485 16.95 0.70 -6.64
N HIS A 486 16.36 -0.35 -7.23
CA HIS A 486 16.89 -0.96 -8.45
C HIS A 486 16.80 -0.01 -9.65
N HIS A 487 15.70 0.73 -9.80
CA HIS A 487 15.57 1.73 -10.86
C HIS A 487 16.70 2.76 -10.81
N PHE A 488 17.16 3.14 -9.61
CA PHE A 488 18.31 4.01 -9.45
C PHE A 488 19.66 3.27 -9.58
N TYR A 489 19.91 2.21 -8.81
CA TYR A 489 21.24 1.57 -8.77
C TYR A 489 21.50 0.59 -9.92
N GLY A 490 20.50 0.24 -10.71
CA GLY A 490 20.57 -0.75 -11.77
C GLY A 490 21.08 -2.11 -11.26
N ASP A 491 21.82 -2.78 -12.13
CA ASP A 491 22.41 -4.10 -11.85
C ASP A 491 23.74 -4.02 -11.06
N ASP A 492 24.23 -2.81 -10.78
CA ASP A 492 25.53 -2.58 -10.13
C ASP A 492 25.50 -2.81 -8.61
N LEU A 493 24.35 -2.56 -7.97
CA LEU A 493 24.19 -2.82 -6.53
C LEU A 493 23.73 -4.25 -6.29
N LEU A 494 24.70 -5.10 -5.95
CA LEU A 494 24.47 -6.48 -5.55
C LEU A 494 24.48 -6.64 -4.03
N VAL A 495 23.56 -7.45 -3.53
CA VAL A 495 23.47 -7.89 -2.12
C VAL A 495 23.30 -9.40 -2.06
N GLU A 496 23.71 -10.00 -0.94
CA GLU A 496 23.59 -11.45 -0.75
C GLU A 496 22.15 -11.81 -0.32
N CYS A 497 21.49 -12.68 -1.08
CA CYS A 497 20.10 -13.08 -0.84
C CYS A 497 19.87 -14.57 -1.15
N PRO A 498 19.59 -15.40 -0.13
CA PRO A 498 19.61 -15.08 1.29
C PRO A 498 21.01 -14.70 1.81
N THR A 499 21.09 -13.91 2.87
CA THR A 499 22.38 -13.60 3.52
C THR A 499 23.03 -14.88 4.05
N GLY A 500 24.34 -15.03 3.83
CA GLY A 500 25.11 -16.24 4.12
C GLY A 500 25.02 -17.37 3.08
N SER A 501 24.28 -17.20 1.97
CA SER A 501 24.13 -18.22 0.92
C SER A 501 25.22 -18.22 -0.16
N GLY A 502 26.03 -17.17 -0.25
CA GLY A 502 26.95 -16.87 -1.34
C GLY A 502 26.28 -16.38 -2.63
N ARG A 503 24.95 -16.30 -2.68
CA ARG A 503 24.19 -15.89 -3.88
C ARG A 503 24.00 -14.38 -3.89
N MET A 504 24.66 -13.70 -4.82
CA MET A 504 24.49 -12.27 -5.05
C MET A 504 23.30 -12.00 -5.98
N MET A 505 22.46 -11.03 -5.61
CA MET A 505 21.30 -10.58 -6.35
C MET A 505 21.27 -9.06 -6.46
N ASN A 506 20.78 -8.52 -7.59
CA ASN A 506 20.39 -7.11 -7.67
C ASN A 506 19.07 -6.88 -6.91
N LEU A 507 18.72 -5.63 -6.64
CA LEU A 507 17.54 -5.32 -5.80
C LEU A 507 16.20 -5.71 -6.46
N GLN A 508 16.12 -5.77 -7.79
CA GLN A 508 14.94 -6.28 -8.50
C GLN A 508 14.77 -7.79 -8.31
N GLN A 509 15.85 -8.56 -8.31
CA GLN A 509 15.83 -9.99 -8.03
C GLN A 509 15.45 -10.25 -6.57
N VAL A 510 15.93 -9.44 -5.63
CA VAL A 510 15.52 -9.50 -4.22
C VAL A 510 14.02 -9.23 -4.07
N ALA A 511 13.50 -8.17 -4.72
CA ALA A 511 12.07 -7.85 -4.72
C ALA A 511 11.21 -9.02 -5.26
N ARG A 512 11.68 -9.68 -6.32
CA ARG A 512 11.04 -10.88 -6.90
C ARG A 512 11.10 -12.08 -5.97
N GLU A 513 12.22 -12.29 -5.26
CA GLU A 513 12.35 -13.39 -4.30
C GLU A 513 11.38 -13.22 -3.12
N ILE A 514 11.24 -12.01 -2.57
CA ILE A 514 10.26 -11.72 -1.51
C ILE A 514 8.84 -11.90 -2.04
N SER A 515 8.54 -11.40 -3.25
CA SER A 515 7.24 -11.58 -3.91
C SER A 515 6.89 -13.06 -4.11
N ARG A 516 7.86 -13.88 -4.54
CA ARG A 516 7.72 -15.33 -4.73
C ARG A 516 7.40 -16.02 -3.40
N ARG A 517 8.09 -15.64 -2.32
CA ARG A 517 7.87 -16.19 -0.97
C ARG A 517 6.45 -15.87 -0.46
N LEU A 518 6.01 -14.61 -0.58
CA LEU A 518 4.65 -14.20 -0.19
C LEU A 518 3.57 -14.92 -1.01
N THR A 519 3.71 -14.95 -2.34
CA THR A 519 2.72 -15.60 -3.21
C THR A 519 2.65 -17.11 -2.98
N SER A 520 3.76 -17.76 -2.57
CA SER A 520 3.78 -19.19 -2.26
C SER A 520 2.86 -19.59 -1.10
N ILE A 521 2.54 -18.65 -0.19
CA ILE A 521 1.59 -18.88 0.92
C ILE A 521 0.24 -19.39 0.41
N PHE A 522 -0.17 -18.93 -0.78
CA PHE A 522 -1.48 -19.16 -1.34
C PHE A 522 -1.48 -20.20 -2.45
N LEU A 523 -0.34 -20.77 -2.84
CA LEU A 523 -0.27 -21.75 -3.92
C LEU A 523 -0.20 -23.17 -3.35
N PRO A 524 -0.80 -24.17 -4.03
CA PRO A 524 -0.72 -25.53 -3.54
C PRO A 524 0.70 -26.08 -3.76
N GLY A 525 1.23 -26.73 -2.74
CA GLY A 525 2.46 -27.50 -2.82
C GLY A 525 2.29 -28.80 -3.61
N THR A 526 3.34 -29.61 -3.65
CA THR A 526 3.31 -30.93 -4.32
C THR A 526 2.38 -31.93 -3.63
N ASP A 527 2.04 -31.69 -2.36
CA ASP A 527 1.06 -32.44 -1.57
C ASP A 527 -0.36 -31.84 -1.63
N GLY A 528 -0.59 -30.82 -2.47
CA GLY A 528 -1.86 -30.12 -2.59
C GLY A 528 -2.15 -29.11 -1.49
N ARG A 529 -1.33 -29.03 -0.44
CA ARG A 529 -1.54 -28.13 0.70
C ARG A 529 -1.10 -26.71 0.37
N ARG A 530 -1.84 -25.71 0.87
CA ARG A 530 -1.40 -24.31 0.85
C ARG A 530 -0.95 -23.92 2.26
N PRO A 531 0.18 -23.21 2.42
CA PRO A 531 0.60 -22.72 3.72
C PRO A 531 -0.51 -21.96 4.45
N CYS A 532 -1.30 -21.11 3.77
CA CYS A 532 -2.37 -20.33 4.41
C CYS A 532 -3.41 -21.16 5.19
N HIS A 533 -3.61 -22.44 4.85
CA HIS A 533 -4.55 -23.33 5.54
C HIS A 533 -3.93 -24.11 6.72
N GLY A 534 -2.62 -24.00 6.93
CA GLY A 534 -1.91 -24.77 7.95
C GLY A 534 -2.10 -26.27 7.75
N ASP A 535 -2.45 -26.99 8.83
CA ASP A 535 -2.65 -28.44 8.86
C ASP A 535 -4.07 -28.91 8.51
N ASP A 536 -4.99 -28.01 8.10
CA ASP A 536 -6.36 -28.38 7.78
C ASP A 536 -6.45 -29.13 6.44
N ARG A 537 -6.56 -30.46 6.53
CA ARG A 537 -6.63 -31.37 5.39
C ARG A 537 -7.87 -31.18 4.52
N ARG A 538 -8.95 -30.54 5.00
CA ARG A 538 -10.14 -30.28 4.17
C ARG A 538 -9.78 -29.46 2.94
N TYR A 539 -8.95 -28.43 3.11
CA TYR A 539 -8.49 -27.57 2.03
C TYR A 539 -7.41 -28.18 1.12
N ALA A 540 -7.01 -29.43 1.35
CA ALA A 540 -6.10 -30.17 0.48
C ALA A 540 -6.79 -31.37 -0.19
N ASP A 541 -7.56 -32.12 0.59
CA ASP A 541 -8.09 -33.43 0.18
C ASP A 541 -9.55 -33.37 -0.29
N ASP A 542 -10.37 -32.46 0.26
CA ASP A 542 -11.81 -32.43 -0.02
C ASP A 542 -12.10 -31.66 -1.32
N PRO A 543 -12.75 -32.28 -2.32
CA PRO A 543 -13.04 -31.63 -3.61
C PRO A 543 -13.94 -30.40 -3.50
N HIS A 544 -14.71 -30.23 -2.41
CA HIS A 544 -15.55 -29.07 -2.17
C HIS A 544 -14.81 -27.90 -1.51
N TRP A 545 -13.64 -28.15 -0.92
CA TRP A 545 -12.90 -27.15 -0.13
C TRP A 545 -11.53 -26.81 -0.71
N ARG A 546 -10.86 -27.73 -1.43
CA ARG A 546 -9.47 -27.57 -1.91
C ARG A 546 -9.22 -26.35 -2.80
N ASP A 547 -10.27 -25.85 -3.43
CA ASP A 547 -10.24 -24.69 -4.30
C ASP A 547 -10.65 -23.40 -3.57
N LEU A 548 -11.13 -23.44 -2.32
CA LEU A 548 -11.46 -22.24 -1.55
C LEU A 548 -10.20 -21.69 -0.87
N VAL A 549 -9.86 -20.43 -1.15
CA VAL A 549 -8.66 -19.79 -0.60
C VAL A 549 -9.08 -18.81 0.50
N LEU A 550 -8.44 -18.92 1.67
CA LEU A 550 -8.63 -17.98 2.78
C LEU A 550 -7.56 -16.88 2.71
N PHE A 551 -7.98 -15.66 3.01
CA PHE A 551 -7.12 -14.48 3.04
C PHE A 551 -7.08 -13.96 4.46
N HIS A 552 -6.04 -14.37 5.17
CA HIS A 552 -5.88 -14.04 6.57
C HIS A 552 -5.32 -12.65 6.80
N GLU A 553 -5.46 -12.19 8.04
CA GLU A 553 -4.99 -10.89 8.47
C GLU A 553 -3.47 -10.75 8.37
N TYR A 554 -2.80 -11.76 8.90
CA TYR A 554 -1.36 -11.95 8.84
C TYR A 554 -1.03 -13.44 8.78
N PHE A 555 0.24 -13.75 8.55
CA PHE A 555 0.71 -15.12 8.36
C PHE A 555 1.79 -15.46 9.37
N HIS A 556 1.76 -16.67 9.88
CA HIS A 556 2.71 -17.11 10.87
C HIS A 556 4.14 -17.07 10.30
N GLY A 557 5.07 -16.48 11.07
CA GLY A 557 6.39 -16.09 10.58
C GLY A 557 7.30 -17.27 10.18
N ASP A 558 7.01 -18.49 10.62
CA ASP A 558 7.87 -19.67 10.37
C ASP A 558 7.25 -20.71 9.42
N ASP A 559 5.93 -20.83 9.34
CA ASP A 559 5.23 -21.87 8.56
C ASP A 559 4.21 -21.32 7.56
N GLY A 560 3.94 -20.01 7.57
CA GLY A 560 3.05 -19.36 6.61
C GLY A 560 1.56 -19.63 6.82
N ARG A 561 1.14 -20.28 7.93
CA ARG A 561 -0.29 -20.47 8.22
C ARG A 561 -1.00 -19.15 8.42
N GLY A 562 -2.24 -19.06 7.98
CA GLY A 562 -3.09 -17.91 8.21
C GLY A 562 -3.41 -17.72 9.69
N VAL A 563 -3.38 -16.46 10.15
CA VAL A 563 -3.68 -16.07 11.54
C VAL A 563 -4.51 -14.78 11.54
N GLY A 564 -5.34 -14.59 12.57
CA GLY A 564 -6.31 -13.50 12.63
C GLY A 564 -7.47 -13.71 11.65
N ALA A 565 -8.13 -12.61 11.29
CA ALA A 565 -9.36 -12.64 10.50
C ALA A 565 -9.18 -13.37 9.17
N SER A 566 -10.02 -14.37 8.91
CA SER A 566 -9.85 -15.33 7.80
C SER A 566 -10.41 -14.86 6.45
N HIS A 567 -11.20 -13.79 6.46
CA HIS A 567 -11.78 -13.16 5.28
C HIS A 567 -11.28 -11.72 5.13
N GLN A 568 -10.06 -11.44 5.60
CA GLN A 568 -9.41 -10.16 5.44
C GLN A 568 -8.88 -9.99 4.01
N THR A 569 -9.78 -10.13 3.04
CA THR A 569 -9.59 -9.77 1.63
C THR A 569 -9.57 -8.24 1.42
N GLY A 570 -9.18 -7.50 2.45
CA GLY A 570 -8.78 -6.10 2.42
C GLY A 570 -7.35 -5.97 1.89
N TRP A 571 -6.37 -5.70 2.75
CA TRP A 571 -4.98 -5.52 2.29
C TRP A 571 -4.37 -6.81 1.73
N THR A 572 -4.83 -8.00 2.14
CA THR A 572 -4.23 -9.27 1.71
C THR A 572 -4.53 -9.53 0.22
N ALA A 573 -5.53 -8.84 -0.34
CA ALA A 573 -5.81 -8.85 -1.78
C ALA A 573 -4.68 -8.27 -2.63
N LEU A 574 -3.71 -7.54 -2.03
CA LEU A 574 -2.47 -7.13 -2.72
C LEU A 574 -1.67 -8.30 -3.30
N ILE A 575 -1.90 -9.54 -2.83
CA ILE A 575 -1.27 -10.72 -3.41
C ILE A 575 -1.59 -10.88 -4.91
N ALA A 576 -2.78 -10.46 -5.35
CA ALA A 576 -3.13 -10.43 -6.76
C ALA A 576 -2.18 -9.52 -7.55
N ARG A 577 -1.87 -8.34 -7.01
CA ARG A 577 -0.91 -7.41 -7.62
C ARG A 577 0.51 -7.97 -7.64
N LEU A 578 0.92 -8.75 -6.64
CA LEU A 578 2.22 -9.43 -6.65
C LEU A 578 2.31 -10.52 -7.72
N PHE A 579 1.23 -11.27 -7.99
CA PHE A 579 1.18 -12.15 -9.15
C PHE A 579 1.29 -11.36 -10.46
N GLU A 580 0.59 -10.23 -10.58
CA GLU A 580 0.55 -9.42 -11.80
C GLU A 580 1.84 -8.65 -12.11
N ASN A 581 2.67 -8.43 -11.10
CA ASN A 581 3.94 -7.70 -11.23
C ASN A 581 5.14 -8.64 -11.34
N ALA A 582 4.99 -9.96 -11.18
CA ALA A 582 6.09 -10.92 -11.29
C ALA A 582 6.50 -11.08 -12.77
N PRO A 583 7.61 -10.47 -13.25
CA PRO A 583 7.96 -10.59 -14.64
C PRO A 583 8.50 -12.00 -14.86
N CYS A 584 7.85 -12.74 -15.75
CA CYS A 584 8.50 -13.78 -16.53
C CYS A 584 9.81 -13.22 -17.12
N THR A 585 10.79 -14.07 -17.39
CA THR A 585 12.20 -13.76 -17.75
C THR A 585 12.45 -12.90 -19.01
N ALA A 586 11.46 -12.16 -19.51
CA ALA A 586 11.60 -11.11 -20.48
C ALA A 586 10.59 -10.01 -20.12
N TRP A 587 10.91 -8.73 -20.37
CA TRP A 587 10.07 -7.53 -20.14
C TRP A 587 10.30 -6.80 -18.80
N SER A 588 11.47 -6.16 -18.68
CA SER A 588 11.73 -5.03 -17.78
C SER A 588 11.46 -3.71 -18.51
N SER A 589 10.44 -2.94 -18.09
CA SER A 589 10.38 -1.46 -18.19
C SER A 589 9.00 -0.88 -17.81
N ARG A 590 7.90 -1.61 -18.04
CA ARG A 590 6.55 -0.99 -18.12
C ARG A 590 5.89 -0.44 -16.84
N VAL A 591 6.50 -0.56 -15.66
CA VAL A 591 5.93 0.03 -14.41
C VAL A 591 6.74 1.23 -13.91
N PHE A 592 7.98 1.41 -14.40
CA PHE A 592 8.89 2.46 -13.94
C PHE A 592 9.70 3.15 -15.06
N GLY A 593 9.41 2.91 -16.35
CA GLY A 593 10.03 3.66 -17.46
C GLY A 593 9.38 3.37 -18.83
N ASP A 594 8.94 4.46 -19.46
CA ASP A 594 8.81 4.70 -20.91
C ASP A 594 7.81 3.96 -21.83
N GLU A 595 7.17 4.78 -22.67
CA GLU A 595 7.39 4.76 -24.13
C GLU A 595 7.19 6.20 -24.69
N LEU A 596 8.28 6.97 -24.81
CA LEU A 596 8.37 8.12 -25.72
C LEU A 596 8.60 7.58 -27.13
N SER A 597 7.54 7.58 -27.95
CA SER A 597 7.64 7.28 -29.38
C SER A 597 8.50 8.33 -30.09
N SER A 598 9.48 7.89 -30.89
CA SER A 598 10.23 8.77 -31.79
C SER A 598 9.28 9.41 -32.82
N PRO A 599 9.47 10.68 -33.20
CA PRO A 599 8.83 11.21 -34.39
C PRO A 599 9.46 10.54 -35.61
N ARG A 600 8.65 9.87 -36.42
CA ARG A 600 9.04 9.56 -37.80
C ARG A 600 9.16 10.89 -38.53
N ASP A 601 10.36 11.17 -39.02
CA ASP A 601 10.68 12.21 -40.00
C ASP A 601 9.66 12.16 -41.16
N VAL A 602 8.79 13.16 -41.22
CA VAL A 602 8.15 13.59 -42.47
C VAL A 602 8.95 14.79 -42.96
N ARG A 603 10.09 14.51 -43.60
CA ARG A 603 10.72 15.48 -44.49
C ARG A 603 10.12 15.31 -45.88
N GLY A 604 9.14 16.15 -46.18
CA GLY A 604 8.77 16.43 -47.56
C GLY A 604 9.76 17.43 -48.13
N GLU A 605 10.73 16.96 -48.91
CA GLU A 605 11.46 17.79 -49.87
C GLU A 605 11.10 17.34 -51.28
N ALA A 606 10.76 18.33 -52.10
CA ALA A 606 10.26 18.21 -53.45
C ALA A 606 11.36 17.79 -54.43
N SER A 607 11.03 16.85 -55.32
CA SER A 607 11.64 16.75 -56.64
C SER A 607 10.76 15.91 -57.59
N GLU A 608 10.13 16.58 -58.56
CA GLU A 608 9.81 16.01 -59.88
C GLU A 608 11.12 15.68 -60.66
N PRO A 609 11.13 14.95 -61.81
CA PRO A 609 10.02 14.58 -62.70
C PRO A 609 10.05 13.13 -63.30
N ALA A 610 9.04 12.88 -64.15
CA ALA A 610 9.06 12.04 -65.38
C ALA A 610 8.25 10.71 -65.39
N ALA A 611 7.01 10.85 -65.86
CA ALA A 611 6.32 10.09 -66.91
C ALA A 611 6.58 8.57 -67.09
N SER A 612 5.53 7.77 -66.92
CA SER A 612 4.94 6.99 -68.03
C SER A 612 3.57 6.42 -67.67
N ARG A 613 2.74 6.30 -68.71
CA ARG A 613 1.30 6.05 -68.74
C ARG A 613 0.95 4.60 -68.42
N GLN A 614 -0.20 4.35 -67.79
CA GLN A 614 -1.28 3.59 -68.43
C GLN A 614 -2.61 3.73 -67.69
N THR A 615 -3.65 3.92 -68.50
CA THR A 615 -5.03 4.31 -68.20
C THR A 615 -5.91 3.07 -68.14
N ILE A 616 -6.84 2.97 -67.18
CA ILE A 616 -8.13 2.29 -67.37
C ILE A 616 -9.25 3.08 -66.66
N GLU A 617 -10.10 3.70 -67.49
CA GLU A 617 -11.46 4.25 -67.27
C GLU A 617 -12.46 3.15 -66.81
N ARG A 618 -13.66 3.32 -66.22
CA ARG A 618 -14.69 4.37 -66.03
C ARG A 618 -15.71 3.77 -65.03
N GLY A 619 -16.32 4.53 -64.10
CA GLY A 619 -17.68 5.07 -64.27
C GLY A 619 -18.52 5.03 -62.95
N PRO A 620 -19.60 5.83 -62.81
CA PRO A 620 -19.91 6.53 -61.53
C PRO A 620 -21.32 6.31 -60.91
N LEU A 621 -21.43 6.56 -59.57
CA LEU A 621 -22.52 7.19 -58.74
C LEU A 621 -24.02 6.77 -58.91
N PRO A 622 -25.01 7.17 -58.05
CA PRO A 622 -25.02 7.92 -56.78
C PRO A 622 -25.94 7.36 -55.64
N ALA A 623 -26.00 8.11 -54.54
CA ALA A 623 -26.84 8.00 -53.35
C ALA A 623 -28.36 8.27 -53.54
N LEU A 624 -29.18 7.76 -52.60
CA LEU A 624 -30.55 8.17 -52.22
C LEU A 624 -30.73 7.80 -50.73
N ALA A 625 -30.85 8.73 -49.78
CA ALA A 625 -31.99 9.58 -49.41
C ALA A 625 -32.98 8.94 -48.41
N GLN A 626 -33.17 9.68 -47.31
CA GLN A 626 -34.12 9.52 -46.21
C GLN A 626 -35.60 9.51 -46.65
N ARG A 627 -36.44 8.86 -45.85
CA ARG A 627 -37.80 9.22 -45.37
C ARG A 627 -38.41 7.97 -44.69
N GLY A 628 -39.11 8.05 -43.57
CA GLY A 628 -39.54 9.21 -42.76
C GLY A 628 -40.15 8.75 -41.45
#